data_AF-A0A4R8M8F8-F1
#
_entry.id   AF-A0A4R8M8F8-F1
#
_cell.length_a   1.000
_cell.length_b   1.000
_cell.length_c   1.000
_cell.angle_alpha   90.00
_cell.angle_beta   90.00
_cell.angle_gamma   90.00
#
_symmetry.space_group_name_H-M   'P 1'
#
loop_
_entity.id
_entity.type
_entity.pdbx_description
1 polymer ?
#
loop_
_entity_poly.entity_id
_entity_poly.type
_entity_poly.pdbx_seq_one_letter_code
_entity_poly.pdbx_strand_id
1 'polypeptide(L)'
;MTGRVHKGSGADYISAVCLIVFGAAFATAALRMRVFNNSFLVSPGLFPLILGGVFILLGFLLLRSAAKRGGKDQALHVLGKENLTAFFSSPKVRKGTVLLLLVIAYVAAVAYIPFLWATAGYLIVTFLYLKAMKLHWSILLAFAAAWVITAAFRDLFRIPMP
;
A
#
# COMPACT_ATOMS: atom_id res chain seq x y z
N MET A 1 -36.29 -2.46 17.98
CA MET A 1 -35.05 -1.97 18.60
C MET A 1 -34.35 -1.06 17.62
N THR A 2 -34.50 0.26 17.76
CA THR A 2 -33.89 1.28 16.89
C THR A 2 -32.43 1.47 17.29
N GLY A 3 -31.53 0.72 16.65
CA GLY A 3 -30.09 0.88 16.83
C GLY A 3 -29.65 2.27 16.41
N ARG A 4 -29.13 3.08 17.34
CA ARG A 4 -28.58 4.40 17.03
C ARG A 4 -27.38 4.21 16.09
N VAL A 5 -27.54 4.62 14.83
CA VAL A 5 -26.48 4.58 13.82
C VAL A 5 -25.36 5.51 14.27
N HIS A 6 -24.20 4.95 14.61
CA HIS A 6 -23.05 5.72 15.06
C HIS A 6 -22.30 6.29 13.86
N LYS A 7 -22.03 7.60 13.87
CA LYS A 7 -21.28 8.29 12.80
C LYS A 7 -19.89 7.65 12.69
N GLY A 8 -19.55 7.13 11.51
CA GLY A 8 -18.28 6.43 11.25
C GLY A 8 -18.39 4.91 11.13
N SER A 9 -19.51 4.29 11.52
CA SER A 9 -19.67 2.84 11.48
C SER A 9 -19.57 2.23 10.07
N GLY A 10 -19.96 2.97 9.03
CA GLY A 10 -19.78 2.55 7.63
C GLY A 10 -18.32 2.54 7.18
N ALA A 11 -17.52 3.52 7.61
CA ALA A 11 -16.09 3.57 7.30
C ALA A 11 -15.33 2.43 7.99
N ASP A 12 -15.68 2.13 9.24
CA ASP A 12 -15.14 0.98 9.98
C ASP A 12 -15.49 -0.34 9.27
N TYR A 13 -16.72 -0.47 8.75
CA TYR A 13 -17.16 -1.65 8.02
C TYR A 13 -16.37 -1.84 6.71
N ILE A 14 -16.20 -0.77 5.92
CA ILE A 14 -15.42 -0.82 4.67
C ILE A 14 -13.96 -1.15 4.98
N SER A 15 -13.36 -0.48 5.97
CA SER A 15 -11.98 -0.70 6.38
C SER A 15 -11.76 -2.13 6.88
N ALA A 16 -12.72 -2.68 7.62
CA ALA A 16 -12.70 -4.05 8.08
C ALA A 16 -12.65 -5.06 6.92
N VAL A 17 -13.52 -4.87 5.91
CA VAL A 17 -13.52 -5.72 4.71
C VAL A 17 -12.20 -5.60 3.96
N CYS A 18 -11.68 -4.38 3.76
CA CYS A 18 -10.39 -4.16 3.13
C CYS A 18 -9.24 -4.85 3.89
N LEU A 19 -9.19 -4.74 5.22
CA LEU A 19 -8.17 -5.37 6.05
C LEU A 19 -8.19 -6.90 5.94
N ILE A 20 -9.38 -7.51 5.92
CA ILE A 20 -9.49 -8.97 5.74
C ILE A 20 -8.98 -9.38 4.35
N VAL A 21 -9.41 -8.68 3.30
CA VAL A 21 -9.02 -9.02 1.91
C VAL A 21 -7.53 -8.83 1.69
N PHE A 22 -6.97 -7.67 2.07
CA PHE A 22 -5.53 -7.41 1.94
C PHE A 22 -4.70 -8.29 2.87
N GLY A 23 -5.16 -8.54 4.10
CA GLY A 23 -4.49 -9.45 5.03
C GLY A 23 -4.41 -10.87 4.48
N ALA A 24 -5.49 -11.38 3.88
CA ALA A 24 -5.50 -12.68 3.20
C ALA A 24 -4.60 -12.69 1.96
N ALA A 25 -4.58 -11.63 1.16
CA ALA A 25 -3.67 -11.49 0.03
C ALA A 25 -2.20 -11.51 0.47
N PHE A 26 -1.84 -10.80 1.56
CA PHE A 26 -0.50 -10.84 2.11
C PHE A 26 -0.13 -12.23 2.65
N ALA A 27 -1.02 -12.86 3.42
CA ALA A 27 -0.78 -14.20 3.95
C ALA A 27 -0.58 -15.22 2.82
N THR A 28 -1.39 -15.18 1.76
CA THR A 28 -1.24 -16.08 0.61
C THR A 28 0.02 -15.80 -0.19
N ALA A 29 0.39 -14.53 -0.41
CA ALA A 29 1.66 -14.17 -1.03
C ALA A 29 2.86 -14.66 -0.21
N ALA A 30 2.76 -14.56 1.12
CA ALA A 30 3.77 -15.02 2.06
C ALA A 30 4.00 -16.54 1.99
N LEU A 31 2.91 -17.31 1.93
CA LEU A 31 2.95 -18.76 1.79
C LEU A 31 3.54 -19.23 0.45
N ARG A 32 3.49 -18.39 -0.59
CA ARG A 32 4.10 -18.67 -1.90
C ARG A 32 5.60 -18.39 -1.95
N MET A 33 6.17 -17.75 -0.93
CA MET A 33 7.62 -17.47 -0.89
C MET A 33 8.41 -18.75 -0.57
N ARG A 34 9.56 -18.92 -1.23
CA ARG A 34 10.43 -20.08 -1.01
C ARG A 34 11.02 -20.04 0.41
N VAL A 35 10.84 -21.12 1.15
CA VAL A 35 11.52 -21.34 2.44
C VAL A 35 12.90 -21.92 2.13
N PHE A 36 13.96 -21.15 2.37
CA PHE A 36 15.31 -21.67 2.31
C PHE A 36 15.63 -22.38 3.63
N ASN A 37 16.21 -23.59 3.55
CA ASN A 37 16.74 -24.34 4.70
C ASN A 37 15.73 -24.95 5.71
N ASN A 38 14.48 -25.25 5.32
CA ASN A 38 13.45 -25.89 6.19
C ASN A 38 13.16 -25.17 7.51
N SER A 39 13.65 -23.95 7.70
CA SER A 39 13.53 -23.20 8.93
C SER A 39 12.53 -22.07 8.73
N PHE A 40 11.29 -22.28 9.18
CA PHE A 40 10.20 -21.30 9.08
C PHE A 40 10.56 -19.96 9.73
N LEU A 41 11.38 -19.96 10.78
CA LEU A 41 11.82 -18.75 11.48
C LEU A 41 12.72 -17.82 10.65
N VAL A 42 13.40 -18.35 9.62
CA VAL A 42 14.31 -17.59 8.75
C VAL A 42 13.66 -17.32 7.39
N SER A 43 12.42 -17.76 7.20
CA SER A 43 11.71 -17.59 5.93
C SER A 43 11.33 -16.12 5.73
N PRO A 44 11.62 -15.53 4.56
CA PRO A 44 11.19 -14.18 4.22
C PRO A 44 9.66 -14.03 4.22
N GLY A 45 8.92 -15.14 4.13
CA GLY A 45 7.47 -15.18 4.22
C GLY A 45 6.90 -15.06 5.64
N LEU A 46 7.67 -15.25 6.70
CA LEU A 46 7.11 -15.25 8.07
C LEU A 46 6.58 -13.87 8.46
N PHE A 47 7.29 -12.80 8.15
CA PHE A 47 6.87 -11.44 8.49
C PHE A 47 5.58 -11.02 7.76
N PRO A 48 5.47 -11.16 6.42
CA PRO A 48 4.21 -10.89 5.72
C PRO A 48 3.05 -11.78 6.18
N LEU A 49 3.32 -13.01 6.62
CA LEU A 49 2.30 -13.91 7.17
C LEU A 49 1.73 -13.40 8.50
N ILE A 50 2.59 -12.98 9.42
CA ILE A 50 2.17 -12.39 10.71
C ILE A 50 1.38 -11.11 10.45
N LEU A 51 1.88 -10.23 9.58
CA LEU A 51 1.21 -8.97 9.25
C LEU A 51 -0.19 -9.23 8.64
N GLY A 52 -0.29 -10.20 7.73
CA GLY A 52 -1.55 -10.64 7.15
C GLY A 52 -2.52 -11.18 8.21
N GLY A 53 -2.03 -12.00 9.13
CA GLY A 53 -2.82 -12.52 10.26
C GLY A 53 -3.35 -11.42 11.17
N VAL A 54 -2.52 -10.44 11.53
CA VAL A 54 -2.93 -9.28 12.33
C VAL A 54 -4.01 -8.46 11.61
N PHE A 55 -3.85 -8.21 10.31
CA PHE A 55 -4.85 -7.49 9.51
C PHE A 55 -6.19 -8.23 9.45
N ILE A 56 -6.18 -9.56 9.26
CA ILE A 56 -7.40 -10.36 9.29
C ILE A 56 -8.07 -10.27 10.67
N LEU A 57 -7.31 -10.39 11.74
CA LEU A 57 -7.83 -10.32 13.11
C LEU A 57 -8.47 -8.95 13.40
N LEU A 58 -7.75 -7.85 13.13
CA LEU A 58 -8.27 -6.49 13.30
C LEU A 58 -9.49 -6.28 12.41
N GLY A 59 -9.44 -6.73 11.16
CA GLY A 59 -10.55 -6.67 10.24
C GLY A 59 -11.78 -7.39 10.79
N PHE A 60 -11.64 -8.59 11.36
CA PHE A 60 -12.76 -9.32 11.96
C PHE A 60 -13.34 -8.61 13.19
N LEU A 61 -12.49 -8.05 14.06
CA LEU A 61 -12.92 -7.28 15.23
C LEU A 61 -13.71 -6.02 14.82
N LEU A 62 -13.20 -5.28 13.84
CA LEU A 62 -13.86 -4.10 13.29
C LEU A 62 -15.16 -4.48 12.58
N LEU A 63 -15.17 -5.56 11.80
CA LEU A 63 -16.36 -6.04 11.11
C LEU A 63 -17.47 -6.39 12.09
N ARG A 64 -17.14 -7.12 13.17
CA ARG A 64 -18.09 -7.51 14.22
C ARG A 64 -18.63 -6.27 14.95
N SER A 65 -17.77 -5.31 15.25
CA SER A 65 -18.17 -4.04 15.90
C SER A 65 -19.07 -3.20 15.01
N ALA A 66 -18.69 -3.00 13.75
CA ALA A 66 -19.42 -2.20 12.77
C ALA A 66 -20.74 -2.86 12.36
N ALA A 67 -20.78 -4.19 12.19
CA ALA A 67 -22.01 -4.92 11.87
C ALA A 67 -23.07 -4.77 12.97
N LYS A 68 -22.67 -4.84 14.25
CA LYS A 68 -23.57 -4.60 15.38
C LYS A 68 -24.13 -3.17 15.44
N ARG A 69 -23.44 -2.21 14.82
CA ARG A 69 -23.80 -0.78 14.81
C ARG A 69 -24.54 -0.34 13.54
N GLY A 70 -24.94 -1.29 12.68
CA GLY A 70 -25.62 -0.97 11.41
C GLY A 70 -24.67 -0.47 10.31
N GLY A 71 -23.36 -0.71 10.44
CA GLY A 71 -22.34 -0.25 9.50
C GLY A 71 -22.50 -0.80 8.08
N LYS A 72 -23.18 -1.94 7.90
CA LYS A 72 -23.44 -2.53 6.58
C LYS A 72 -24.32 -1.64 5.70
N ASP A 73 -25.44 -1.16 6.23
CA ASP A 73 -26.37 -0.31 5.48
C ASP A 73 -25.75 1.05 5.18
N GLN A 74 -24.99 1.61 6.12
CA GLN A 74 -24.24 2.84 5.92
C GLN A 74 -23.12 2.67 4.89
N ALA A 75 -22.40 1.54 4.89
CA ALA A 75 -21.36 1.25 3.90
C ALA A 75 -21.94 1.11 2.49
N LEU A 76 -23.09 0.43 2.33
CA LEU A 76 -23.76 0.29 1.04
C LEU A 76 -24.22 1.64 0.48
N HIS A 77 -24.70 2.54 1.34
CA HIS A 77 -25.07 3.90 0.93
C HIS A 77 -23.85 4.73 0.48
N VAL A 78 -22.73 4.63 1.21
CA VAL A 78 -21.47 5.32 0.87
C VAL A 78 -20.84 4.76 -0.40
N LEU A 79 -20.96 3.45 -0.64
CA LEU A 79 -20.50 2.77 -1.85
C LEU A 79 -21.52 2.84 -3.01
N GLY A 80 -22.57 3.67 -2.90
CA GLY A 80 -23.49 3.92 -4.00
C GLY A 80 -22.76 4.51 -5.22
N LYS A 81 -23.25 4.17 -6.43
CA LYS A 81 -22.65 4.58 -7.71
C LYS A 81 -22.38 6.09 -7.78
N GLU A 82 -23.27 6.91 -7.23
CA GLU A 82 -23.20 8.37 -7.23
C GLU A 82 -22.04 8.90 -6.35
N ASN A 83 -21.82 8.28 -5.19
CA ASN A 83 -20.74 8.65 -4.28
C ASN A 83 -19.38 8.14 -4.79
N LEU A 84 -19.35 6.99 -5.47
CA LEU A 84 -18.14 6.44 -6.09
C LEU A 84 -17.64 7.33 -7.23
N THR A 85 -18.53 7.79 -8.12
CA THR A 85 -18.12 8.68 -9.23
C THR A 85 -17.60 10.03 -8.72
N ALA A 86 -18.24 10.58 -7.68
CA ALA A 86 -17.76 11.78 -7.00
C ALA A 86 -16.40 11.57 -6.31
N PHE A 87 -16.19 10.40 -5.69
CA PHE A 87 -14.92 10.05 -5.06
C PHE A 87 -13.79 9.93 -6.09
N PHE A 88 -13.98 9.19 -7.18
CA PHE A 88 -12.96 9.06 -8.24
C PHE A 88 -12.67 10.38 -8.97
N SER A 89 -13.66 11.26 -9.07
CA SER A 89 -13.48 12.59 -9.66
C SER A 89 -12.74 13.57 -8.75
N SER A 90 -12.55 13.22 -7.47
CA SER A 90 -11.85 14.08 -6.52
C SER A 90 -10.38 14.28 -6.93
N PRO A 91 -9.87 15.53 -6.93
CA PRO A 91 -8.48 15.81 -7.28
C PRO A 91 -7.48 15.12 -6.33
N LYS A 92 -7.89 14.82 -5.09
CA LYS A 92 -7.05 14.08 -4.13
C LYS A 92 -6.93 12.61 -4.51
N VAL A 93 -8.05 11.97 -4.86
CA VAL A 93 -8.07 10.56 -5.28
C VAL A 93 -7.31 10.40 -6.58
N ARG A 94 -7.55 11.27 -7.57
CA ARG A 94 -6.82 11.25 -8.84
C ARG A 94 -5.31 11.36 -8.64
N LYS A 95 -4.84 12.26 -7.77
CA LYS A 95 -3.41 12.38 -7.43
C LYS A 95 -2.87 11.09 -6.80
N GLY A 96 -3.61 10.52 -5.84
CA GLY A 96 -3.25 9.25 -5.22
C GLY A 96 -3.18 8.09 -6.23
N THR A 97 -4.15 8.00 -7.14
CA THR A 97 -4.18 6.97 -8.19
C THR A 97 -2.99 7.09 -9.14
N VAL A 98 -2.63 8.31 -9.57
CA VAL A 98 -1.46 8.52 -10.42
C VAL A 98 -0.16 8.13 -9.70
N LEU A 99 -0.01 8.48 -8.43
CA LEU A 99 1.15 8.07 -7.63
C LEU A 99 1.20 6.54 -7.44
N LEU A 100 0.05 5.91 -7.21
CA LEU A 100 -0.02 4.45 -7.10
C LEU A 100 0.40 3.76 -8.40
N LEU A 101 -0.09 4.26 -9.55
CA LEU A 101 0.33 3.77 -10.86
C LEU A 101 1.83 3.99 -11.09
N LEU A 102 2.38 5.12 -10.62
CA LEU A 102 3.81 5.39 -10.71
C LEU A 102 4.64 4.40 -9.87
N VAL A 103 4.16 3.99 -8.70
CA VAL A 103 4.80 2.94 -7.90
C VAL A 103 4.78 1.60 -8.64
N ILE A 104 3.65 1.23 -9.24
CA ILE A 104 3.54 -0.02 -10.02
C ILE A 104 4.51 0.02 -11.22
N ALA A 105 4.56 1.14 -11.94
CA ALA A 105 5.49 1.35 -13.04
C ALA A 105 6.96 1.28 -12.58
N TYR A 106 7.28 1.84 -11.41
CA TYR A 106 8.61 1.75 -10.80
C TYR A 106 9.00 0.31 -10.48
N VAL A 107 8.13 -0.46 -9.81
CA VAL A 107 8.40 -1.88 -9.49
C VAL A 107 8.62 -2.68 -10.77
N ALA A 108 7.85 -2.42 -11.82
CA ALA A 108 8.05 -3.04 -13.13
C ALA A 108 9.39 -2.61 -13.78
N ALA A 109 9.74 -1.32 -13.70
CA ALA A 109 10.97 -0.79 -14.28
C ALA A 109 12.25 -1.34 -13.61
N VAL A 110 12.22 -1.58 -12.30
CA VAL A 110 13.34 -2.18 -11.55
C VAL A 110 13.71 -3.58 -12.07
N ALA A 111 12.78 -4.28 -12.72
CA ALA A 111 13.07 -5.58 -13.33
C ALA A 111 13.92 -5.50 -14.61
N TYR A 112 13.97 -4.34 -15.27
CA TYR A 112 14.62 -4.17 -16.58
C TYR A 112 15.75 -3.14 -16.60
N ILE A 113 15.75 -2.19 -15.66
CA ILE A 113 16.66 -1.05 -15.61
C ILE A 113 17.44 -1.12 -14.29
N PRO A 114 18.74 -0.73 -14.25
CA PRO A 114 19.52 -0.76 -13.01
C PRO A 114 18.85 0.04 -11.90
N PHE A 115 18.88 -0.51 -10.68
CA PHE A 115 18.12 -0.01 -9.53
C PHE A 115 18.28 1.50 -9.29
N LEU A 116 19.50 2.03 -9.45
CA LEU A 116 19.80 3.45 -9.26
C LEU A 116 19.02 4.35 -10.23
N TRP A 117 18.96 3.98 -11.51
CA TRP A 117 18.28 4.76 -12.54
C TRP A 117 16.76 4.66 -12.43
N ALA A 118 16.24 3.47 -12.10
CA ALA A 118 14.82 3.30 -11.82
C ALA A 118 14.37 4.15 -10.62
N THR A 119 15.17 4.16 -9.55
CA THR A 119 14.89 4.95 -8.33
C THR A 119 15.01 6.45 -8.58
N ALA A 120 16.07 6.90 -9.26
CA ALA A 120 16.25 8.31 -9.61
C ALA A 120 15.10 8.81 -10.50
N GLY A 121 14.74 8.05 -11.55
CA GLY A 121 13.63 8.39 -12.45
C GLY A 121 12.30 8.47 -11.71
N TYR A 122 11.99 7.49 -10.85
CA TYR A 122 10.80 7.49 -10.02
C TYR A 122 10.72 8.74 -9.11
N LEU A 123 11.82 9.08 -8.43
CA LEU A 123 11.87 10.25 -7.55
C LEU A 123 11.71 11.56 -8.32
N ILE A 124 12.38 11.71 -9.47
CA ILE A 124 12.26 12.90 -10.33
C ILE A 124 10.81 13.09 -10.77
N VAL A 125 10.18 12.05 -11.32
CA VAL A 125 8.79 12.13 -11.79
C VAL A 125 7.84 12.43 -10.62
N THR A 126 8.07 11.83 -9.46
CA THR A 126 7.25 12.08 -8.26
C THR A 126 7.36 13.53 -7.77
N PHE A 127 8.58 14.05 -7.65
CA PHE A 127 8.80 15.43 -7.19
C PHE A 127 8.24 16.46 -8.17
N LEU A 128 8.36 16.21 -9.47
CA LEU A 128 7.77 17.06 -10.51
C LEU A 128 6.24 17.01 -10.48
N TYR A 129 5.66 15.82 -10.36
CA TYR A 129 4.22 15.66 -10.29
C TYR A 129 3.61 16.34 -9.07
N LEU A 130 4.27 16.22 -7.91
CA LEU A 130 3.85 16.86 -6.67
C LEU A 130 4.15 18.37 -6.64
N LYS A 131 4.90 18.90 -7.62
CA LYS A 131 5.42 20.28 -7.63
C LYS A 131 6.13 20.64 -6.31
N ALA A 132 6.87 19.69 -5.75
CA ALA A 132 7.48 19.84 -4.44
C ALA A 132 8.61 20.89 -4.43
N MET A 133 9.40 20.98 -5.51
CA MET A 133 10.54 21.88 -5.65
C MET A 133 10.80 22.28 -7.12
N LYS A 134 11.74 23.21 -7.32
CA LYS A 134 12.26 23.56 -8.66
C LYS A 134 12.93 22.35 -9.33
N LEU A 135 12.90 22.29 -10.66
CA LEU A 135 13.37 21.14 -11.46
C LEU A 135 14.81 20.73 -11.13
N HIS A 136 15.74 21.69 -11.07
CA HIS A 136 17.16 21.42 -10.81
C HIS A 136 17.40 20.84 -9.40
N TRP A 137 16.70 21.34 -8.38
CA TRP A 137 16.76 20.80 -7.02
C TRP A 137 16.14 19.41 -6.92
N SER A 138 15.07 19.16 -7.68
CA SER A 138 14.42 17.85 -7.73
C SER A 138 15.35 16.79 -8.32
N ILE A 139 16.09 17.14 -9.39
CA ILE A 139 17.06 16.23 -10.01
C ILE A 139 18.21 15.94 -9.04
N LEU A 140 18.82 16.98 -8.46
CA LEU A 140 19.95 16.83 -7.54
C LEU A 140 19.57 15.97 -6.33
N LEU A 141 18.44 16.29 -5.69
CA LEU A 141 17.96 15.55 -4.52
C LEU A 141 17.58 14.11 -4.88
N ALA A 142 16.94 13.89 -6.03
CA ALA A 142 16.58 12.54 -6.47
C ALA A 142 17.80 11.67 -6.72
N PHE A 143 18.85 12.19 -7.37
CA PHE A 143 20.10 11.46 -7.56
C PHE A 143 20.82 11.21 -6.23
N ALA A 144 20.91 12.21 -5.36
CA ALA A 144 21.53 12.05 -4.04
C ALA A 144 20.80 10.99 -3.21
N ALA A 145 19.46 11.05 -3.16
CA ALA A 145 18.64 10.07 -2.46
C ALA A 145 18.76 8.68 -3.10
N ALA A 146 18.68 8.56 -4.43
CA ALA A 146 18.83 7.28 -5.11
C ALA A 146 20.19 6.65 -4.86
N TRP A 147 21.26 7.45 -4.83
CA TRP A 147 22.60 6.98 -4.46
C TRP A 147 22.64 6.46 -3.03
N VAL A 148 22.15 7.24 -2.06
CA VAL A 148 22.12 6.84 -0.64
C VAL A 148 21.29 5.58 -0.43
N ILE A 149 20.14 5.47 -1.07
CA ILE A 149 19.28 4.29 -1.03
C ILE A 149 20.03 3.10 -1.62
N THR A 150 20.64 3.25 -2.80
CA THR A 150 21.41 2.16 -3.44
C THR A 150 22.58 1.71 -2.55
N ALA A 151 23.33 2.64 -1.98
CA ALA A 151 24.42 2.32 -1.05
C ALA A 151 23.90 1.58 0.19
N ALA A 152 22.79 2.01 0.79
CA ALA A 152 22.18 1.31 1.91
C ALA A 152 21.76 -0.12 1.54
N PHE A 153 21.08 -0.31 0.41
CA PHE A 153 20.66 -1.65 -0.02
C PHE A 153 21.83 -2.58 -0.34
N ARG A 154 22.91 -2.05 -0.93
CA ARG A 154 24.13 -2.80 -1.26
C ARG A 154 24.97 -3.13 -0.03
N ASP A 155 25.28 -2.12 0.79
CA ASP A 155 26.31 -2.22 1.82
C ASP A 155 25.73 -2.62 3.18
N LEU A 156 24.55 -2.10 3.54
CA LEU A 156 23.89 -2.39 4.81
C LEU A 156 23.04 -3.66 4.72
N PHE A 157 22.22 -3.79 3.69
CA PHE A 157 21.30 -4.92 3.54
C PHE A 157 21.89 -6.08 2.73
N ARG A 158 23.01 -5.86 2.02
CA ARG A 158 23.68 -6.88 1.18
C ARG A 158 22.73 -7.58 0.21
N ILE A 159 21.73 -6.86 -0.29
CA ILE A 159 20.76 -7.40 -1.24
C ILE A 159 21.36 -7.27 -2.64
N PRO A 160 21.46 -8.37 -3.43
CA PRO A 160 21.90 -8.29 -4.82
C PRO A 160 20.83 -7.53 -5.61
N MET A 161 21.18 -6.34 -6.08
CA MET A 161 20.31 -5.49 -6.90
C MET A 161 20.67 -5.66 -8.39
N PRO A 162 19.67 -5.63 -9.28
CA PRO A 162 19.89 -5.58 -10.73
C PRO A 162 20.49 -4.24 -11.20
#